data_AF-A0A9E0PMM0-F1
#
_entry.id   AF-A0A9E0PMM0-F1
#
_cell.length_a   1.000
_cell.length_b   1.000
_cell.length_c   1.000
_cell.angle_alpha   90.00
_cell.angle_beta   90.00
_cell.angle_gamma   90.00
#
_symmetry.space_group_name_H-M   'P 1'
#
loop_
_entity.id
_entity.type
_entity.pdbx_description
1 polymer ?
#
loop_
_entity_poly.entity_id
_entity_poly.type
_entity_poly.pdbx_seq_one_letter_code
_entity_poly.pdbx_strand_id
1 'polypeptide(L)'
;MQEGYAGDSGVHPIDGNAVNTTNGAGPHNLQTFIMTADGTVLHCLPGFWSSADLAAELEVAEKLSYIWEDTAITAGHKADLFKRIHLEHLASHTQELVARSHLQGFDAQHIYKNRKELSDCISDNEAISAVEDPHKLPYAAFKTTDKIMHERMAKRPFQNYSSFDTGAYTSYGCNHYDKGENEMEGGPPTLALKGKSLRSITRPTTVAAALKVSPSVPPEPIKLAHATIPNQFVQLAKQGQWPEAFRCADKYIKSQFTQPGGYEMRSLAAFQLGWYQQAYDDASRALWLGSKHSSATILRARAASKLKPLVYLNTKSL
;
A
#
# COMPACT_ATOMS: atom_id res chain seq x y z
N MET A 1 25.30 19.07 22.67
CA MET A 1 25.53 18.03 21.64
C MET A 1 24.64 18.44 20.48
N GLN A 2 25.23 18.88 19.37
CA GLN A 2 24.50 19.44 18.23
C GLN A 2 23.85 18.27 17.49
N GLU A 3 22.53 18.18 17.52
CA GLU A 3 21.79 17.14 16.79
C GLU A 3 22.10 17.26 15.30
N GLY A 4 22.56 16.16 14.69
CA GLY A 4 22.79 16.07 13.25
C GLY A 4 21.47 16.00 12.50
N TYR A 5 20.79 17.13 12.36
CA TYR A 5 19.66 17.25 11.45
C TYR A 5 20.14 17.11 10.00
N ALA A 6 19.26 16.55 9.17
CA ALA A 6 19.49 16.34 7.75
C ALA A 6 19.73 17.68 7.01
N GLY A 7 21.00 17.99 6.74
CA GLY A 7 21.43 19.01 5.79
C GLY A 7 21.12 20.45 6.22
N ASP A 8 22.08 21.35 6.06
CA ASP A 8 21.73 22.76 5.99
C ASP A 8 20.66 22.95 4.90
N SER A 9 19.48 23.44 5.27
CA SER A 9 18.43 23.82 4.33
C SER A 9 19.01 24.88 3.38
N GLY A 10 19.42 24.46 2.18
CA GLY A 10 20.05 25.31 1.16
C GLY A 10 21.45 24.88 0.72
N VAL A 11 22.08 23.90 1.38
CA VAL A 11 23.40 23.39 0.99
C VAL A 11 23.34 21.86 0.87
N HIS A 12 23.14 21.39 -0.37
CA HIS A 12 23.34 19.99 -0.72
C HIS A 12 24.76 19.85 -1.29
N PRO A 13 25.70 19.21 -0.55
CA PRO A 13 27.04 18.98 -1.08
C PRO A 13 26.93 18.15 -2.36
N ILE A 14 27.78 18.42 -3.34
CA ILE A 14 27.81 17.66 -4.61
C ILE A 14 28.16 16.19 -4.35
N ASP A 15 28.88 15.92 -3.26
CA ASP A 15 29.24 14.62 -2.71
C ASP A 15 28.33 14.16 -1.56
N GLY A 16 27.23 14.89 -1.31
CA GLY A 16 26.25 14.55 -0.29
C GLY A 16 25.55 13.25 -0.65
N ASN A 17 25.66 12.24 0.21
CA ASN A 17 24.90 11.00 0.03
C ASN A 17 23.40 11.29 0.18
N ALA A 18 22.59 10.64 -0.67
CA ALA A 18 21.15 10.65 -0.50
C ALA A 18 20.80 10.09 0.88
N VAL A 19 20.01 10.84 1.65
CA VAL A 19 19.56 10.39 2.97
C VAL A 19 18.47 9.35 2.76
N ASN A 20 18.71 8.13 3.24
CA ASN A 20 17.70 7.07 3.21
C ASN A 20 16.71 7.29 4.35
N THR A 21 15.60 7.98 4.06
CA THR A 21 14.65 8.44 5.07
C THR A 21 13.23 7.99 4.78
N THR A 22 12.49 7.71 5.85
CA THR A 22 11.04 7.50 5.87
C THR A 22 10.41 8.45 6.87
N ASN A 23 11.03 9.62 7.04
CA ASN A 23 10.29 10.74 7.57
C ASN A 23 9.59 11.31 6.36
N GLY A 24 8.28 11.52 6.45
CA GLY A 24 7.66 12.38 5.47
C GLY A 24 8.31 13.75 5.63
N ALA A 25 9.44 14.09 4.98
CA ALA A 25 10.09 15.37 5.19
C ALA A 25 9.11 16.45 4.73
N GLY A 26 8.48 17.09 5.72
CA GLY A 26 7.14 17.66 5.60
C GLY A 26 6.05 16.58 5.42
N PRO A 27 5.49 15.99 6.50
CA PRO A 27 4.40 15.01 6.37
C PRO A 27 3.10 15.70 5.89
N HIS A 28 3.15 17.02 5.81
CA HIS A 28 2.21 17.90 5.14
C HIS A 28 2.22 17.79 3.60
N ASN A 29 3.38 17.47 3.02
CA ASN A 29 3.54 17.41 1.58
C ASN A 29 3.14 16.03 1.09
N LEU A 30 1.94 15.94 0.53
CA LEU A 30 1.45 14.72 -0.07
C LEU A 30 2.20 14.48 -1.38
N GLN A 31 3.10 13.50 -1.40
CA GLN A 31 3.94 13.24 -2.57
C GLN A 31 3.33 12.20 -3.50
N THR A 32 2.64 11.21 -2.94
CA THR A 32 2.15 10.08 -3.72
C THR A 32 0.70 9.75 -3.40
N PHE A 33 -0.12 9.65 -4.44
CA PHE A 33 -1.39 8.94 -4.42
C PHE A 33 -1.26 7.65 -5.21
N ILE A 34 -1.80 6.57 -4.65
CA ILE A 34 -1.99 5.32 -5.36
C ILE A 34 -3.50 5.10 -5.49
N MET A 35 -3.98 5.00 -6.72
CA MET A 35 -5.40 5.00 -7.02
C MET A 35 -5.72 4.00 -8.14
N THR A 36 -6.98 3.59 -8.19
CA THR A 36 -7.56 2.88 -9.32
C THR A 36 -7.96 3.86 -10.42
N ALA A 37 -8.21 3.34 -11.63
CA ALA A 37 -8.51 4.15 -12.81
C ALA A 37 -9.81 4.98 -12.68
N ASP A 38 -10.75 4.53 -11.84
CA ASP A 38 -11.99 5.27 -11.52
C ASP A 38 -11.77 6.41 -10.51
N GLY A 39 -10.53 6.66 -10.10
CA GLY A 39 -10.17 7.69 -9.14
C GLY A 39 -10.37 7.29 -7.69
N THR A 40 -10.60 6.01 -7.39
CA THR A 40 -10.67 5.53 -6.00
C THR A 40 -9.27 5.47 -5.38
N VAL A 41 -9.10 6.12 -4.23
CA VAL A 41 -7.83 6.14 -3.49
C VAL A 41 -7.63 4.80 -2.78
N LEU A 42 -6.52 4.13 -3.13
CA LEU A 42 -6.08 2.90 -2.49
C LEU A 42 -5.13 3.20 -1.34
N HIS A 43 -4.18 4.11 -1.58
CA HIS A 43 -3.19 4.50 -0.59
C HIS A 43 -2.67 5.90 -0.87
N CYS A 44 -2.10 6.53 0.13
CA CYS A 44 -1.54 7.86 0.04
C CYS A 44 -0.32 7.96 0.95
N LEU A 45 0.75 8.57 0.46
CA LEU A 45 2.02 8.66 1.17
C LEU A 45 2.47 10.12 1.30
N PRO A 46 2.58 10.63 2.55
CA PRO A 46 3.15 11.94 2.81
C PRO A 46 4.69 11.87 2.83
N GLY A 47 5.30 12.95 2.34
CA GLY A 47 6.73 13.17 2.24
C GLY A 47 7.52 12.02 1.59
N PHE A 48 8.78 11.88 1.96
CA PHE A 48 9.70 10.94 1.32
C PHE A 48 9.76 9.60 2.07
N TRP A 49 9.94 8.53 1.31
CA TRP A 49 10.01 7.17 1.83
C TRP A 49 11.29 6.50 1.37
N SER A 50 11.88 5.69 2.26
CA SER A 50 13.01 4.85 1.90
C SER A 50 12.54 3.88 0.82
N SER A 51 13.45 3.46 -0.06
CA SER A 51 13.06 2.57 -1.15
C SER A 51 12.43 1.26 -0.67
N ALA A 52 12.92 0.70 0.45
CA ALA A 52 12.39 -0.52 1.03
C ALA A 52 11.00 -0.31 1.66
N ASP A 53 10.81 0.80 2.39
CA ASP A 53 9.52 1.08 3.03
C ASP A 53 8.48 1.45 1.97
N LEU A 54 8.83 2.28 0.98
CA LEU A 54 7.97 2.60 -0.16
C LEU A 54 7.50 1.33 -0.90
N ALA A 55 8.40 0.37 -1.11
CA ALA A 55 8.04 -0.90 -1.75
C ALA A 55 6.98 -1.64 -0.92
N ALA A 56 7.15 -1.71 0.40
CA ALA A 56 6.19 -2.34 1.29
C ALA A 56 4.83 -1.61 1.28
N GLU A 57 4.82 -0.27 1.22
CA GLU A 57 3.59 0.52 1.07
C GLU A 57 2.89 0.27 -0.26
N LEU A 58 3.64 0.11 -1.35
CA LEU A 58 3.06 -0.21 -2.66
C LEU A 58 2.42 -1.61 -2.66
N GLU A 59 2.98 -2.59 -1.93
CA GLU A 59 2.35 -3.90 -1.75
C GLU A 59 1.00 -3.80 -1.01
N VAL A 60 0.88 -2.88 -0.04
CA VAL A 60 -0.42 -2.60 0.61
C VAL A 60 -1.43 -2.12 -0.42
N ALA A 61 -1.05 -1.13 -1.23
CA ALA A 61 -1.94 -0.60 -2.26
C ALA A 61 -2.34 -1.66 -3.29
N GLU A 62 -1.42 -2.53 -3.67
CA GLU A 62 -1.71 -3.66 -4.56
C GLU A 62 -2.80 -4.58 -3.97
N LYS A 63 -2.65 -4.96 -2.69
CA LYS A 63 -3.64 -5.76 -1.92
C LYS A 63 -5.01 -5.08 -1.89
N LEU A 64 -5.04 -3.77 -1.77
CA LEU A 64 -6.28 -2.99 -1.79
C LEU A 64 -6.91 -2.92 -3.18
N SER A 65 -6.11 -2.86 -4.25
CA SER A 65 -6.61 -2.96 -5.64
C SER A 65 -7.29 -4.30 -5.89
N TYR A 66 -6.67 -5.40 -5.43
CA TYR A 66 -7.22 -6.75 -5.50
C TYR A 66 -8.62 -6.85 -4.87
N ILE A 67 -8.85 -6.09 -3.80
CA ILE A 67 -10.12 -6.02 -3.07
C ILE A 67 -11.11 -5.10 -3.77
N TRP A 68 -10.65 -3.95 -4.29
CA TRP A 68 -11.51 -2.99 -4.98
C TRP A 68 -12.13 -3.58 -6.24
N GLU A 69 -11.33 -4.28 -7.04
CA GLU A 69 -11.75 -4.82 -8.33
C GLU A 69 -12.60 -6.08 -8.21
N ASP A 70 -12.61 -6.72 -7.04
CA ASP A 70 -13.38 -7.94 -6.82
C ASP A 70 -14.87 -7.61 -6.73
N THR A 71 -15.60 -7.94 -7.80
CA THR A 71 -17.05 -7.73 -7.92
C THR A 71 -17.85 -8.70 -7.04
N ALA A 72 -17.22 -9.77 -6.54
CA ALA A 72 -17.84 -10.65 -5.55
C ALA A 72 -17.78 -10.08 -4.13
N ILE A 73 -16.97 -9.04 -3.86
CA ILE A 73 -16.86 -8.39 -2.56
C ILE A 73 -17.83 -7.18 -2.50
N THR A 74 -18.63 -7.10 -1.44
CA THR A 74 -19.55 -5.97 -1.21
C THR A 74 -18.81 -4.72 -0.74
N ALA A 75 -19.38 -3.53 -0.95
CA ALA A 75 -18.75 -2.27 -0.57
C ALA A 75 -18.39 -2.18 0.94
N GLY A 76 -19.27 -2.64 1.83
CA GLY A 76 -18.97 -2.69 3.27
C GLY A 76 -17.79 -3.60 3.61
N HIS A 77 -17.70 -4.79 2.99
CA HIS A 77 -16.57 -5.70 3.20
C HIS A 77 -15.27 -5.16 2.61
N LYS A 78 -15.33 -4.45 1.48
CA LYS A 78 -14.18 -3.73 0.94
C LYS A 78 -13.67 -2.74 1.98
N ALA A 79 -14.54 -1.92 2.58
CA ALA A 79 -14.15 -0.96 3.60
C ALA A 79 -13.48 -1.61 4.83
N ASP A 80 -14.02 -2.72 5.33
CA ASP A 80 -13.40 -3.45 6.45
C ASP A 80 -12.04 -4.05 6.10
N LEU A 81 -11.91 -4.64 4.90
CA LEU A 81 -10.66 -5.18 4.40
C LEU A 81 -9.60 -4.08 4.22
N PHE A 82 -10.04 -2.91 3.75
CA PHE A 82 -9.19 -1.73 3.61
C PHE A 82 -8.57 -1.32 4.94
N LYS A 83 -9.43 -1.09 5.94
CA LYS A 83 -9.01 -0.74 7.29
C LYS A 83 -8.05 -1.80 7.86
N ARG A 84 -8.40 -3.08 7.74
CA ARG A 84 -7.60 -4.18 8.27
C ARG A 84 -6.20 -4.22 7.67
N ILE A 85 -6.10 -4.13 6.35
CA ILE A 85 -4.82 -4.19 5.64
C ILE A 85 -3.88 -3.07 6.08
N HIS A 86 -4.36 -1.84 6.27
CA HIS A 86 -3.51 -0.76 6.79
C HIS A 86 -3.05 -1.02 8.24
N LEU A 87 -3.93 -1.49 9.12
CA LEU A 87 -3.59 -1.71 10.53
C LEU A 87 -2.68 -2.94 10.73
N GLU A 88 -2.86 -4.01 9.93
CA GLU A 88 -1.99 -5.18 9.94
C GLU A 88 -0.60 -4.85 9.37
N HIS A 89 -0.55 -4.07 8.29
CA HIS A 89 0.72 -3.59 7.74
C HIS A 89 1.47 -2.71 8.75
N LEU A 90 0.79 -1.76 9.38
CA LEU A 90 1.35 -0.93 10.44
C LEU A 90 1.92 -1.78 11.59
N ALA A 91 1.21 -2.83 12.02
CA ALA A 91 1.69 -3.74 13.07
C ALA A 91 2.94 -4.55 12.67
N SER A 92 3.20 -4.67 11.36
CA SER A 92 4.36 -5.37 10.81
C SER A 92 5.58 -4.47 10.56
N HIS A 93 5.47 -3.17 10.83
CA HIS A 93 6.58 -2.23 10.64
C HIS A 93 7.79 -2.60 11.50
N THR A 94 8.97 -2.60 10.88
CA THR A 94 10.22 -2.91 11.57
C THR A 94 10.64 -1.74 12.45
N GLN A 95 11.48 -2.00 13.46
CA GLN A 95 12.00 -0.96 14.33
C GLN A 95 12.78 0.11 13.55
N GLU A 96 13.46 -0.28 12.47
CA GLU A 96 14.21 0.63 11.61
C GLU A 96 13.29 1.57 10.83
N LEU A 97 12.14 1.07 10.33
CA LEU A 97 11.12 1.92 9.68
C LEU A 97 10.56 2.92 10.67
N VAL A 98 10.17 2.45 11.86
CA VAL A 98 9.63 3.32 12.93
C VAL A 98 10.66 4.39 13.33
N ALA A 99 11.94 4.03 13.47
CA ALA A 99 13.00 4.98 13.78
C ALA A 99 13.19 6.03 12.68
N ARG A 100 13.03 5.66 11.40
CA ARG A 100 13.04 6.60 10.28
C ARG A 100 11.79 7.49 10.23
N SER A 101 10.69 7.06 10.82
CA SER A 101 9.37 7.71 10.74
C SER A 101 9.07 8.72 11.84
N HIS A 102 10.07 9.10 12.64
CA HIS A 102 9.91 10.12 13.68
C HIS A 102 9.43 11.46 13.08
N LEU A 103 8.65 12.20 13.88
CA LEU A 103 8.24 13.55 13.54
C LEU A 103 9.44 14.50 13.56
N GLN A 104 9.46 15.49 12.68
CA GLN A 104 10.46 16.55 12.77
C GLN A 104 10.14 17.44 13.99
N GLY A 105 11.15 18.11 14.53
CA GLY A 105 10.97 18.86 15.77
C GLY A 105 9.97 20.01 15.67
N PHE A 106 9.84 20.64 14.50
CA PHE A 106 8.82 21.66 14.27
C PHE A 106 7.40 21.07 14.22
N ASP A 107 7.22 19.87 13.67
CA ASP A 107 5.93 19.16 13.67
C ASP A 107 5.52 18.84 15.10
N ALA A 108 6.43 18.25 15.89
CA ALA A 108 6.19 17.92 17.29
C ALA A 108 5.82 19.16 18.12
N GLN A 109 6.50 20.29 17.90
CA GLN A 109 6.19 21.56 18.57
C GLN A 109 4.81 22.10 18.22
N HIS A 110 4.39 21.98 16.97
CA HIS A 110 3.08 22.47 16.59
C HIS A 110 1.97 21.53 17.06
N ILE A 111 2.15 20.21 16.97
CA ILE A 111 1.22 19.23 17.57
C ILE A 111 1.05 19.52 19.06
N TYR A 112 2.15 19.79 19.78
CA TYR A 112 2.09 20.18 21.19
C TYR A 112 1.24 21.44 21.43
N LYS A 113 1.43 22.49 20.62
CA LYS A 113 0.66 23.75 20.71
C LYS A 113 -0.83 23.55 20.43
N ASN A 114 -1.17 22.68 19.49
CA ASN A 114 -2.53 22.43 19.01
C ASN A 114 -3.08 21.05 19.44
N ARG A 115 -2.57 20.52 20.55
CA ARG A 115 -2.81 19.15 21.03
C ARG A 115 -4.28 18.76 21.26
N LYS A 116 -5.17 19.75 21.39
CA LYS A 116 -6.62 19.51 21.49
C LYS A 116 -7.22 19.09 20.13
N GLU A 117 -6.74 19.68 19.06
CA GLU A 117 -7.21 19.44 17.69
C GLU A 117 -6.44 18.30 17.01
N LEU A 118 -5.17 18.10 17.41
CA LEU A 118 -4.26 17.09 16.89
C LEU A 118 -4.02 15.95 17.89
N SER A 119 -5.02 15.64 18.70
CA SER A 119 -4.94 14.55 19.67
C SER A 119 -4.74 13.18 19.01
N ASP A 120 -5.09 13.03 17.73
CA ASP A 120 -4.84 11.82 16.96
C ASP A 120 -3.36 11.60 16.65
N CYS A 121 -2.51 12.63 16.73
CA CYS A 121 -1.06 12.54 16.57
C CYS A 121 -0.32 12.20 17.87
N ILE A 122 -1.01 12.15 19.01
CA ILE A 122 -0.42 11.95 20.34
C ILE A 122 -0.61 10.48 20.75
N SER A 123 0.47 9.84 21.18
CA SER A 123 0.45 8.48 21.74
C SER A 123 0.28 8.49 23.26
N ASP A 124 0.78 9.52 23.95
CA ASP A 124 0.75 9.65 25.40
C ASP A 124 0.32 11.07 25.82
N ASN A 125 -0.95 11.23 26.19
CA ASN A 125 -1.50 12.52 26.60
C ASN A 125 -1.01 12.97 27.98
N GLU A 126 -0.63 12.04 28.86
CA GLU A 126 -0.14 12.36 30.20
C GLU A 126 1.26 12.95 30.11
N ALA A 127 2.15 12.28 29.36
CA ALA A 127 3.50 12.77 29.10
C ALA A 127 3.49 14.15 28.41
N ILE A 128 2.58 14.38 27.45
CA ILE A 128 2.41 15.69 26.82
C ILE A 128 1.92 16.75 27.80
N SER A 129 1.01 16.39 28.72
CA SER A 129 0.45 17.35 29.69
C SER A 129 1.44 17.74 30.78
N ALA A 130 2.44 16.89 31.05
CA ALA A 130 3.49 17.12 32.04
C ALA A 130 4.67 17.97 31.52
N VAL A 131 4.65 18.40 30.25
CA VAL A 131 5.72 19.22 29.66
C VAL A 131 5.72 20.62 30.25
N GLU A 132 6.79 20.97 30.99
CA GLU A 132 7.01 22.32 31.52
C GLU A 132 7.73 23.23 30.50
N ASP A 133 8.65 22.68 29.71
CA ASP A 133 9.46 23.39 28.72
C ASP A 133 9.10 22.94 27.28
N PRO A 134 8.41 23.76 26.47
CA PRO A 134 8.04 23.45 25.09
C PRO A 134 9.23 23.20 24.14
N HIS A 135 10.46 23.50 24.55
CA HIS A 135 11.67 23.18 23.79
C HIS A 135 12.22 21.79 24.10
N LYS A 136 11.69 21.10 25.12
CA LYS A 136 12.10 19.76 25.54
C LYS A 136 10.92 18.78 25.47
N LEU A 137 10.45 18.55 24.25
CA LEU A 137 9.31 17.69 24.02
C LEU A 137 9.69 16.20 24.15
N PRO A 138 8.88 15.39 24.83
CA PRO A 138 9.07 13.95 24.88
C PRO A 138 8.63 13.34 23.53
N TYR A 139 9.54 13.16 22.58
CA TYR A 139 9.22 12.64 21.25
C TYR A 139 8.49 11.29 21.26
N ALA A 140 8.74 10.45 22.26
CA ALA A 140 8.04 9.18 22.45
C ALA A 140 6.53 9.33 22.74
N ALA A 141 6.09 10.51 23.18
CA ALA A 141 4.69 10.83 23.45
C ALA A 141 3.90 11.20 22.19
N PHE A 142 4.56 11.29 21.04
CA PHE A 142 3.92 11.46 19.74
C PHE A 142 3.93 10.15 18.95
N LYS A 143 2.94 9.99 18.09
CA LYS A 143 2.95 8.94 17.07
C LYS A 143 3.92 9.30 15.96
N THR A 144 4.54 8.28 15.38
CA THR A 144 5.37 8.41 14.19
C THR A 144 4.51 8.67 12.94
N THR A 145 5.13 9.20 11.89
CA THR A 145 4.46 9.61 10.64
C THR A 145 3.73 8.44 9.99
N ASP A 146 4.37 7.28 9.90
CA ASP A 146 3.82 6.03 9.37
C ASP A 146 2.55 5.64 10.15
N LYS A 147 2.58 5.71 11.48
CA LYS A 147 1.45 5.37 12.34
C LYS A 147 0.28 6.31 12.11
N ILE A 148 0.52 7.62 12.11
CA ILE A 148 -0.53 8.63 11.85
C ILE A 148 -1.14 8.39 10.47
N MET A 149 -0.29 8.16 9.46
CA MET A 149 -0.67 7.93 8.08
C MET A 149 -1.60 6.72 7.93
N HIS A 150 -1.20 5.54 8.45
CA HIS A 150 -2.02 4.33 8.38
C HIS A 150 -3.32 4.44 9.19
N GLU A 151 -3.29 5.05 10.37
CA GLU A 151 -4.50 5.26 11.18
C GLU A 151 -5.48 6.22 10.49
N ARG A 152 -4.99 7.19 9.70
CA ARG A 152 -5.82 8.11 8.93
C ARG A 152 -6.34 7.48 7.63
N MET A 153 -5.54 6.68 6.94
CA MET A 153 -5.98 5.89 5.79
C MET A 153 -7.08 4.89 6.21
N ALA A 154 -6.91 4.22 7.34
CA ALA A 154 -7.87 3.27 7.89
C ALA A 154 -9.28 3.85 8.15
N LYS A 155 -9.41 5.19 8.21
CA LYS A 155 -10.68 5.92 8.36
C LYS A 155 -11.29 6.36 7.02
N ARG A 156 -10.60 6.15 5.90
CA ARG A 156 -10.94 6.65 4.55
C ARG A 156 -10.96 5.51 3.51
N PRO A 157 -11.78 4.46 3.73
CA PRO A 157 -11.79 3.32 2.83
C PRO A 157 -12.32 3.71 1.45
N PHE A 158 -11.51 3.45 0.41
CA PHE A 158 -11.92 3.54 -0.99
C PHE A 158 -12.68 4.84 -1.33
N GLN A 159 -12.20 5.97 -0.82
CA GLN A 159 -12.77 7.27 -1.17
C GLN A 159 -12.38 7.65 -2.59
N ASN A 160 -13.29 8.26 -3.34
CA ASN A 160 -12.91 8.88 -4.60
C ASN A 160 -11.99 10.09 -4.32
N TYR A 161 -10.98 10.29 -5.17
CA TYR A 161 -10.02 11.37 -5.05
C TYR A 161 -10.68 12.75 -4.92
N SER A 162 -11.76 12.99 -5.67
CA SER A 162 -12.51 14.26 -5.60
C SER A 162 -13.15 14.53 -4.23
N SER A 163 -13.36 13.48 -3.43
CA SER A 163 -13.96 13.53 -2.10
C SER A 163 -12.94 13.26 -0.99
N PHE A 164 -11.68 13.01 -1.35
CA PHE A 164 -10.63 12.71 -0.38
C PHE A 164 -10.16 14.02 0.26
N ASP A 165 -10.41 14.17 1.56
CA ASP A 165 -9.99 15.35 2.33
C ASP A 165 -8.49 15.29 2.62
N THR A 166 -7.71 15.84 1.68
CA THR A 166 -6.24 15.95 1.78
C THR A 166 -5.80 16.82 2.94
N GLY A 167 -6.54 17.89 3.23
CA GLY A 167 -6.24 18.82 4.33
C GLY A 167 -6.32 18.11 5.68
N ALA A 168 -7.43 17.43 5.97
CA ALA A 168 -7.56 16.65 7.20
C ALA A 168 -6.62 15.44 7.24
N TYR A 169 -6.20 14.91 6.09
CA TYR A 169 -5.28 13.79 6.02
C TYR A 169 -3.83 14.19 6.32
N THR A 170 -3.34 15.29 5.75
CA THR A 170 -1.96 15.80 5.93
C THR A 170 -1.83 16.93 6.94
N SER A 171 -2.89 17.21 7.71
CA SER A 171 -2.79 18.12 8.85
C SER A 171 -2.04 17.42 9.99
N TYR A 172 -0.71 17.50 9.96
CA TYR A 172 0.15 17.24 11.11
C TYR A 172 0.31 18.51 11.97
N GLY A 173 -0.52 19.54 11.69
CA GLY A 173 -0.44 20.86 12.27
C GLY A 173 0.84 21.60 11.91
N CYS A 174 0.89 22.33 10.82
CA CYS A 174 1.77 23.49 10.65
C CYS A 174 1.09 24.42 9.66
N ASN A 175 1.39 25.72 9.72
CA ASN A 175 1.01 26.63 8.65
C ASN A 175 1.75 26.20 7.37
N HIS A 176 1.07 26.30 6.24
CA HIS A 176 1.60 26.00 4.90
C HIS A 176 3.03 26.54 4.75
N TYR A 177 3.93 25.74 4.21
CA TYR A 177 5.29 26.18 3.92
C TYR A 177 5.25 27.12 2.70
N ASP A 178 4.86 28.37 2.92
CA ASP A 178 4.82 29.39 1.88
C ASP A 178 6.22 29.97 1.72
N LYS A 179 6.93 29.58 0.65
CA LYS A 179 8.18 30.23 0.23
C LYS A 179 7.94 31.56 -0.52
N GLY A 180 6.75 32.15 -0.39
CA GLY A 180 6.29 33.23 -1.27
C GLY A 180 5.86 32.70 -2.65
N GLU A 181 5.42 31.44 -2.73
CA GLU A 181 4.96 30.87 -4.02
C GLU A 181 3.61 31.48 -4.43
N ASN A 182 2.79 31.90 -3.45
CA ASN A 182 1.58 32.69 -3.68
C ASN A 182 1.88 34.15 -4.08
N GLU A 183 3.10 34.64 -3.87
CA GLU A 183 3.54 35.95 -4.35
C GLU A 183 3.90 35.94 -5.85
N MET A 184 3.90 34.76 -6.50
CA MET A 184 4.11 34.63 -7.94
C MET A 184 2.97 35.22 -8.80
N GLU A 185 1.81 35.56 -8.21
CA GLU A 185 0.78 36.36 -8.89
C GLU A 185 1.12 37.86 -9.01
N GLY A 186 2.25 38.32 -8.41
CA GLY A 186 2.58 39.76 -8.33
C GLY A 186 3.96 40.21 -8.83
N GLY A 187 4.89 39.32 -9.16
CA GLY A 187 6.20 39.72 -9.69
C GLY A 187 7.30 38.66 -9.56
N PRO A 188 8.38 38.73 -10.38
CA PRO A 188 9.34 37.65 -10.43
C PRO A 188 10.20 37.63 -9.16
N PRO A 189 10.51 36.44 -8.59
CA PRO A 189 11.54 36.34 -7.58
C PRO A 189 12.87 36.76 -8.20
N THR A 190 13.67 37.54 -7.49
CA THR A 190 15.11 37.72 -7.76
C THR A 190 15.87 36.43 -7.43
N LEU A 191 15.47 35.31 -8.04
CA LEU A 191 16.31 34.13 -8.14
C LEU A 191 17.42 34.45 -9.14
N ALA A 192 18.67 34.32 -8.72
CA ALA A 192 19.91 34.62 -9.45
C ALA A 192 20.17 33.72 -10.69
N LEU A 193 19.11 33.31 -11.37
CA LEU A 193 19.04 32.37 -12.48
C LEU A 193 18.45 32.99 -13.76
N LYS A 194 17.92 34.23 -13.69
CA LYS A 194 17.39 34.94 -14.86
C LYS A 194 18.50 35.14 -15.90
N GLY A 195 18.32 34.52 -17.08
CA GLY A 195 19.25 34.63 -18.22
C GLY A 195 20.35 33.55 -18.29
N LYS A 196 20.38 32.57 -17.38
CA LYS A 196 21.33 31.44 -17.44
C LYS A 196 20.62 30.20 -17.96
N SER A 197 21.14 29.57 -19.02
CA SER A 197 20.60 28.30 -19.51
C SER A 197 20.97 27.17 -18.54
N LEU A 198 20.14 26.14 -18.39
CA LEU A 198 20.45 24.95 -17.58
C LEU A 198 21.84 24.38 -17.91
N ARG A 199 22.24 24.38 -19.19
CA ARG A 199 23.57 23.95 -19.64
C ARG A 199 24.72 24.83 -19.12
N SER A 200 24.48 26.11 -18.85
CA SER A 200 25.49 27.04 -18.35
C SER A 200 25.77 26.90 -16.85
N ILE A 201 24.91 26.19 -16.13
CA ILE A 201 25.00 25.94 -14.67
C ILE A 201 25.25 24.45 -14.33
N THR A 202 25.09 23.54 -15.29
CA THR A 202 25.43 22.11 -15.13
C THR A 202 26.80 21.81 -15.77
N ARG A 203 27.70 21.18 -15.03
CA ARG A 203 28.89 20.53 -15.62
C ARG A 203 28.52 19.16 -16.21
N PRO A 204 29.26 18.64 -17.21
CA PRO A 204 29.05 17.29 -17.71
C PRO A 204 29.16 16.28 -16.57
N THR A 205 28.13 15.47 -16.36
CA THR A 205 28.16 14.36 -15.42
C THR A 205 29.13 13.30 -15.93
N THR A 206 30.29 13.16 -15.29
CA THR A 206 31.15 11.99 -15.49
C THR A 206 30.48 10.80 -14.81
N VAL A 207 29.86 9.93 -15.61
CA VAL A 207 29.31 8.67 -15.12
C VAL A 207 30.49 7.77 -14.72
N ALA A 208 30.71 7.59 -13.42
CA ALA A 208 31.68 6.61 -12.95
C ALA A 208 31.18 5.21 -13.34
N ALA A 209 32.06 4.39 -13.94
CA ALA A 209 31.71 3.03 -14.32
C ALA A 209 31.26 2.24 -13.08
N ALA A 210 30.09 1.62 -13.17
CA ALA A 210 29.49 0.85 -12.08
C ALA A 210 30.45 -0.22 -11.56
N LEU A 211 30.71 -0.21 -10.26
CA LEU A 211 31.45 -1.27 -9.58
C LEU A 211 30.65 -2.58 -9.68
N LYS A 212 31.28 -3.64 -10.21
CA LYS A 212 30.71 -4.99 -10.21
C LYS A 212 30.64 -5.49 -8.77
N VAL A 213 29.43 -5.57 -8.23
CA VAL A 213 29.16 -6.23 -6.95
C VAL A 213 29.02 -7.73 -7.20
N SER A 214 29.83 -8.54 -6.52
CA SER A 214 29.69 -10.00 -6.48
C SER A 214 28.57 -10.40 -5.51
N PRO A 215 27.69 -11.35 -5.86
CA PRO A 215 26.59 -11.75 -5.00
C PRO A 215 27.06 -12.63 -3.82
N SER A 216 26.57 -12.32 -2.61
CA SER A 216 26.74 -13.12 -1.39
C SER A 216 25.69 -14.22 -1.29
N VAL A 217 26.10 -15.39 -0.79
CA VAL A 217 25.30 -16.63 -0.68
C VAL A 217 24.30 -16.55 0.51
N PRO A 218 23.02 -16.96 0.36
CA PRO A 218 22.05 -17.04 1.46
C PRO A 218 22.12 -18.37 2.24
N PRO A 219 21.70 -18.43 3.53
CA PRO A 219 21.75 -19.64 4.36
C PRO A 219 20.58 -20.60 4.08
N GLU A 220 20.82 -21.91 4.22
CA GLU A 220 19.87 -23.00 3.90
C GLU A 220 18.77 -23.24 4.95
N PRO A 221 17.54 -23.64 4.54
CA PRO A 221 16.46 -24.01 5.45
C PRO A 221 16.36 -25.53 5.75
N ILE A 222 15.96 -25.83 6.99
CA ILE A 222 15.75 -27.17 7.57
C ILE A 222 14.42 -27.81 7.09
N LYS A 223 14.41 -29.14 6.87
CA LYS A 223 13.27 -29.94 6.35
C LYS A 223 12.45 -30.65 7.44
N LEU A 224 11.12 -30.50 7.42
CA LEU A 224 10.15 -31.47 7.97
C LEU A 224 8.88 -31.49 7.09
N ALA A 225 8.45 -32.67 6.61
CA ALA A 225 7.42 -32.82 5.57
C ALA A 225 6.00 -33.00 6.16
N HIS A 226 5.23 -31.91 6.25
CA HIS A 226 3.76 -31.94 6.36
C HIS A 226 3.15 -31.94 4.94
N ALA A 227 2.08 -32.70 4.70
CA ALA A 227 1.38 -32.68 3.41
C ALA A 227 0.87 -31.25 3.09
N THR A 228 1.20 -30.75 1.91
CA THR A 228 0.83 -29.38 1.50
C THR A 228 -0.67 -29.28 1.22
N ILE A 229 -1.26 -28.09 1.39
CA ILE A 229 -2.69 -27.82 1.15
C ILE A 229 -3.15 -28.31 -0.25
N PRO A 230 -2.38 -28.12 -1.34
CA PRO A 230 -2.74 -28.68 -2.66
C PRO A 230 -2.85 -30.20 -2.68
N ASN A 231 -2.01 -30.93 -1.92
CA ASN A 231 -2.07 -32.38 -1.87
C ASN A 231 -3.34 -32.87 -1.14
N GLN A 232 -3.76 -32.15 -0.10
CA GLN A 232 -5.01 -32.42 0.60
C GLN A 232 -6.23 -32.17 -0.31
N PHE A 233 -6.22 -31.05 -1.06
CA PHE A 233 -7.26 -30.75 -2.05
C PHE A 233 -7.44 -31.91 -3.05
N VAL A 234 -6.35 -32.42 -3.60
CA VAL A 234 -6.37 -33.52 -4.57
C VAL A 234 -6.95 -34.81 -3.97
N GLN A 235 -6.66 -35.12 -2.70
CA GLN A 235 -7.23 -36.30 -2.03
C GLN A 235 -8.75 -36.21 -1.87
N LEU A 236 -9.25 -35.05 -1.43
CA LEU A 236 -10.69 -34.80 -1.24
C LEU A 236 -11.44 -34.83 -2.57
N ALA A 237 -10.88 -34.20 -3.60
CA ALA A 237 -11.43 -34.23 -4.96
C ALA A 237 -11.56 -35.67 -5.50
N LYS A 238 -10.58 -36.54 -5.23
CA LYS A 238 -10.64 -37.95 -5.64
C LYS A 238 -11.73 -38.76 -4.92
N GLN A 239 -12.05 -38.40 -3.67
CA GLN A 239 -13.10 -39.04 -2.88
C GLN A 239 -14.50 -38.48 -3.18
N GLY A 240 -14.60 -37.52 -4.12
CA GLY A 240 -15.86 -36.84 -4.44
C GLY A 240 -16.34 -35.89 -3.35
N GLN A 241 -15.49 -35.61 -2.35
CA GLN A 241 -15.77 -34.70 -1.23
C GLN A 241 -15.55 -33.25 -1.68
N TRP A 242 -16.35 -32.81 -2.65
CA TRP A 242 -16.27 -31.48 -3.27
C TRP A 242 -16.53 -30.31 -2.30
N PRO A 243 -17.45 -30.41 -1.33
CA PRO A 243 -17.61 -29.37 -0.32
C PRO A 243 -16.32 -29.15 0.50
N GLU A 244 -15.65 -30.23 0.89
CA GLU A 244 -14.39 -30.20 1.65
C GLU A 244 -13.23 -29.69 0.78
N ALA A 245 -13.19 -30.07 -0.50
CA ALA A 245 -12.21 -29.57 -1.46
C ALA A 245 -12.35 -28.05 -1.69
N PHE A 246 -13.58 -27.51 -1.78
CA PHE A 246 -13.81 -26.07 -1.91
C PHE A 246 -13.25 -25.29 -0.71
N ARG A 247 -13.48 -25.80 0.51
CA ARG A 247 -12.95 -25.19 1.74
C ARG A 247 -11.42 -25.22 1.79
N CYS A 248 -10.80 -26.29 1.29
CA CYS A 248 -9.34 -26.41 1.18
C CYS A 248 -8.75 -25.35 0.24
N ALA A 249 -9.42 -25.11 -0.88
CA ALA A 249 -9.05 -24.11 -1.87
C ALA A 249 -9.12 -22.67 -1.33
N ASP A 250 -10.19 -22.34 -0.60
CA ASP A 250 -10.37 -21.04 0.06
C ASP A 250 -9.27 -20.76 1.09
N LYS A 251 -8.84 -21.78 1.84
CA LYS A 251 -7.73 -21.67 2.77
C LYS A 251 -6.42 -21.32 2.06
N TYR A 252 -6.18 -21.94 0.90
CA TYR A 252 -5.01 -21.64 0.09
C TYR A 252 -5.05 -20.21 -0.43
N ILE A 253 -6.20 -19.76 -0.93
CA ILE A 253 -6.43 -18.36 -1.34
C ILE A 253 -6.05 -17.44 -0.20
N LYS A 254 -6.58 -17.60 1.01
CA LYS A 254 -6.27 -16.64 2.09
C LYS A 254 -4.78 -16.52 2.45
N SER A 255 -4.03 -17.62 2.38
CA SER A 255 -2.58 -17.60 2.63
C SER A 255 -1.75 -17.08 1.46
N GLN A 256 -2.34 -17.08 0.27
CA GLN A 256 -1.69 -16.88 -1.02
C GLN A 256 -2.74 -16.29 -1.97
N PHE A 257 -3.33 -15.14 -1.59
CA PHE A 257 -4.55 -14.64 -2.27
C PHE A 257 -4.25 -13.97 -3.60
N THR A 258 -2.96 -13.82 -3.88
CA THR A 258 -2.34 -13.49 -5.16
C THR A 258 -1.95 -14.73 -5.97
N GLN A 259 -2.03 -15.94 -5.39
CA GLN A 259 -1.67 -17.16 -6.10
C GLN A 259 -2.89 -17.82 -6.72
N PRO A 260 -2.79 -18.25 -7.99
CA PRO A 260 -3.93 -18.75 -8.75
C PRO A 260 -4.42 -20.10 -8.26
N GLY A 261 -3.51 -20.93 -7.76
CA GLY A 261 -3.80 -22.32 -7.39
C GLY A 261 -5.00 -22.42 -6.45
N GLY A 262 -5.16 -21.47 -5.53
CA GLY A 262 -6.30 -21.43 -4.62
C GLY A 262 -7.62 -21.23 -5.34
N TYR A 263 -7.66 -20.32 -6.28
CA TYR A 263 -8.85 -20.02 -7.05
C TYR A 263 -9.13 -21.10 -8.10
N GLU A 264 -8.11 -21.79 -8.64
CA GLU A 264 -8.31 -22.93 -9.53
C GLU A 264 -8.97 -24.10 -8.80
N MET A 265 -8.42 -24.40 -7.62
CA MET A 265 -8.96 -25.40 -6.72
C MET A 265 -10.41 -25.05 -6.34
N ARG A 266 -10.67 -23.76 -6.06
CA ARG A 266 -11.99 -23.28 -5.63
C ARG A 266 -12.98 -23.34 -6.78
N SER A 267 -12.55 -22.95 -7.98
CA SER A 267 -13.30 -23.05 -9.22
C SER A 267 -13.70 -24.49 -9.55
N LEU A 268 -12.77 -25.44 -9.42
CA LEU A 268 -13.04 -26.84 -9.68
C LEU A 268 -14.11 -27.39 -8.75
N ALA A 269 -13.93 -27.16 -7.45
CA ALA A 269 -14.87 -27.60 -6.45
C ALA A 269 -16.24 -26.92 -6.62
N ALA A 270 -16.27 -25.61 -6.90
CA ALA A 270 -17.50 -24.86 -7.17
C ALA A 270 -18.27 -25.42 -8.36
N PHE A 271 -17.56 -25.78 -9.43
CA PHE A 271 -18.18 -26.34 -10.63
C PHE A 271 -18.86 -27.68 -10.36
N GLN A 272 -18.20 -28.56 -9.59
CA GLN A 272 -18.72 -29.88 -9.24
C GLN A 272 -19.93 -29.80 -8.29
N LEU A 273 -20.00 -28.74 -7.48
CA LEU A 273 -21.12 -28.44 -6.61
C LEU A 273 -22.30 -27.76 -7.33
N GLY A 274 -22.16 -27.46 -8.62
CA GLY A 274 -23.18 -26.75 -9.40
C GLY A 274 -23.22 -25.24 -9.19
N TRP A 275 -22.24 -24.67 -8.48
CA TRP A 275 -22.14 -23.23 -8.23
C TRP A 275 -21.49 -22.54 -9.42
N TYR A 276 -22.20 -22.48 -10.53
CA TYR A 276 -21.61 -22.07 -11.80
C TYR A 276 -21.17 -20.62 -11.82
N GLN A 277 -21.85 -19.71 -11.12
CA GLN A 277 -21.40 -18.31 -11.04
C GLN A 277 -20.09 -18.21 -10.25
N GLN A 278 -20.01 -18.81 -9.06
CA GLN A 278 -18.78 -18.86 -8.27
C GLN A 278 -17.66 -19.60 -9.01
N ALA A 279 -17.97 -20.71 -9.67
CA ALA A 279 -16.99 -21.45 -10.46
C ALA A 279 -16.46 -20.61 -11.61
N TYR A 280 -17.34 -19.81 -12.23
CA TYR A 280 -16.98 -18.86 -13.26
C TYR A 280 -16.14 -17.72 -12.68
N ASP A 281 -16.52 -17.13 -11.55
CA ASP A 281 -15.82 -16.02 -10.90
C ASP A 281 -14.47 -16.45 -10.35
N ASP A 282 -14.38 -17.65 -9.77
CA ASP A 282 -13.13 -18.23 -9.27
C ASP A 282 -12.27 -18.79 -10.39
N ALA A 283 -12.84 -19.38 -11.44
CA ALA A 283 -12.05 -19.71 -12.62
C ALA A 283 -11.49 -18.42 -13.21
N SER A 284 -12.33 -17.39 -13.28
CA SER A 284 -11.94 -16.09 -13.78
C SER A 284 -10.88 -15.47 -12.89
N ARG A 285 -10.99 -15.57 -11.56
CA ARG A 285 -10.03 -15.07 -10.58
C ARG A 285 -8.73 -15.87 -10.56
N ALA A 286 -8.79 -17.18 -10.76
CA ALA A 286 -7.63 -18.05 -10.91
C ALA A 286 -6.87 -17.78 -12.20
N LEU A 287 -7.60 -17.66 -13.30
CA LEU A 287 -7.06 -17.22 -14.57
C LEU A 287 -6.48 -15.80 -14.42
N TRP A 288 -7.14 -14.94 -13.66
CA TRP A 288 -6.72 -13.57 -13.37
C TRP A 288 -5.47 -13.49 -12.50
N LEU A 289 -5.24 -14.48 -11.62
CA LEU A 289 -4.00 -14.62 -10.84
C LEU A 289 -2.91 -15.49 -11.50
N GLY A 290 -3.10 -15.95 -12.76
CA GLY A 290 -2.03 -16.60 -13.53
C GLY A 290 -1.99 -18.13 -13.52
N SER A 291 -3.13 -18.79 -13.34
CA SER A 291 -3.27 -20.25 -13.48
C SER A 291 -2.70 -20.78 -14.80
N LYS A 292 -1.71 -21.69 -14.77
CA LYS A 292 -1.18 -22.39 -15.98
C LYS A 292 -1.91 -23.68 -16.31
N HIS A 293 -2.76 -24.14 -15.41
CA HIS A 293 -3.47 -25.39 -15.60
C HIS A 293 -4.65 -25.19 -16.56
N SER A 294 -4.79 -26.10 -17.54
CA SER A 294 -5.92 -26.09 -18.49
C SER A 294 -7.27 -26.25 -17.78
N SER A 295 -7.26 -26.74 -16.54
CA SER A 295 -8.41 -26.85 -15.64
C SER A 295 -9.16 -25.53 -15.52
N ALA A 296 -8.49 -24.39 -15.29
CA ALA A 296 -9.18 -23.12 -15.05
C ALA A 296 -9.94 -22.63 -16.31
N THR A 297 -9.35 -22.77 -17.50
CA THR A 297 -10.01 -22.44 -18.78
C THR A 297 -11.21 -23.36 -19.03
N ILE A 298 -11.03 -24.66 -18.79
CA ILE A 298 -12.10 -25.65 -18.94
C ILE A 298 -13.24 -25.36 -17.97
N LEU A 299 -12.92 -25.06 -16.71
CA LEU A 299 -13.90 -24.78 -15.66
C LEU A 299 -14.67 -23.50 -15.92
N ARG A 300 -13.99 -22.44 -16.39
CA ARG A 300 -14.65 -21.20 -16.80
C ARG A 300 -15.63 -21.44 -17.95
N ALA A 301 -15.20 -22.14 -19.00
CA ALA A 301 -16.03 -22.40 -20.18
C ALA A 301 -17.24 -23.28 -19.84
N ARG A 302 -17.04 -24.29 -19.00
CA ARG A 302 -18.12 -25.15 -18.53
C ARG A 302 -19.07 -24.42 -17.59
N ALA A 303 -18.56 -23.58 -16.69
CA ALA A 303 -19.37 -22.75 -15.82
C ALA A 303 -20.21 -21.77 -16.66
N ALA A 304 -19.61 -21.11 -17.66
CA ALA A 304 -20.30 -20.20 -18.58
C ALA A 304 -21.40 -20.90 -19.40
N SER A 305 -21.17 -22.13 -19.87
CA SER A 305 -22.19 -22.88 -20.62
C SER A 305 -23.38 -23.30 -19.76
N LYS A 306 -23.18 -23.44 -18.44
CA LYS A 306 -24.25 -23.68 -17.46
C LYS A 306 -24.97 -22.40 -17.03
N LEU A 307 -24.34 -21.24 -17.19
CA LEU A 307 -24.91 -19.91 -16.88
C LEU A 307 -25.70 -19.31 -18.05
N LYS A 308 -25.38 -19.66 -19.30
CA LYS A 308 -26.18 -19.20 -20.44
C LYS A 308 -27.57 -19.84 -20.40
N PRO A 309 -28.67 -19.07 -20.56
CA PRO A 309 -29.93 -19.67 -20.97
C PRO A 309 -29.72 -20.31 -22.34
N LEU A 310 -30.16 -21.56 -22.51
CA LEU A 310 -30.21 -22.25 -23.79
C LEU A 310 -31.11 -21.46 -24.75
N VAL A 311 -30.53 -20.52 -25.46
CA VAL A 311 -31.15 -19.89 -26.63
C VAL A 311 -30.18 -20.16 -27.77
N TYR A 312 -30.51 -21.14 -28.61
CA TYR A 312 -30.70 -20.89 -30.04
C TYR A 312 -31.17 -22.16 -30.80
N LEU A 313 -32.42 -22.05 -31.27
CA LEU A 313 -32.99 -22.46 -32.57
C LEU A 313 -33.13 -23.93 -33.03
N ASN A 314 -34.22 -24.09 -33.78
CA ASN A 314 -34.63 -25.14 -34.71
C ASN A 314 -35.42 -26.31 -34.07
N THR A 315 -36.60 -26.71 -34.54
CA THR A 315 -37.07 -26.82 -35.93
C THR A 315 -38.60 -26.77 -36.03
N LYS A 316 -39.09 -26.17 -37.14
CA LYS A 316 -40.23 -26.57 -37.99
C LYS A 316 -41.57 -27.00 -37.34
N SER A 317 -42.67 -26.45 -37.91
CA SER A 317 -43.99 -27.08 -38.14
C SER A 317 -44.75 -27.54 -36.87
N LEU A 318 -45.94 -27.04 -36.53
CA LEU A 318 -47.16 -26.72 -37.29
C LEU A 318 -47.93 -25.61 -36.58
#